data_AF-A0AAE0EA56-F1
#
_entry.id   AF-A0AAE0EA56-F1
#
_cell.length_a   1.000
_cell.length_b   1.000
_cell.length_c   1.000
_cell.angle_alpha   90.00
_cell.angle_beta   90.00
_cell.angle_gamma   90.00
#
_symmetry.space_group_name_H-M   'P 1'
#
loop_
_entity.id
_entity.type
_entity.pdbx_description
1 polymer ?
#
loop_
_entity_poly.entity_id
_entity_poly.type
_entity_poly.pdbx_seq_one_letter_code
_entity_poly.pdbx_strand_id
1 'polypeptide(L)'
;MLLPPQEYLFNDLDREAVKSLLGNLSKEDDEFCKNKAEELFKQKNIDMAIYSINLAFVKNPKRIQTYRPYFKAYVVHKIASKVNNWYAVLGIKDVTGGIDDIKKQYNRLASALRSCPSVASESALRLVNVAWAVLSQPKLREAYDNHLFNSSEFLEYVSLSSSYSKPAAQRNA
;
A
#
# COMPACT_ATOMS: atom_id res chain seq x y z
N MET A 1 8.48 7.99 -0.98
CA MET A 1 8.33 6.54 -0.71
C MET A 1 7.11 6.11 -1.51
N LEU A 2 7.32 5.42 -2.64
CA LEU A 2 6.29 5.20 -3.65
C LEU A 2 5.54 3.91 -3.35
N LEU A 3 4.45 4.03 -2.59
CA LEU A 3 3.36 3.07 -2.62
C LEU A 3 2.83 2.97 -4.07
N PRO A 4 2.10 1.92 -4.45
CA PRO A 4 1.38 1.92 -5.72
C PRO A 4 0.50 3.19 -5.83
N PRO A 5 0.21 3.65 -7.05
CA PRO A 5 -0.58 4.87 -7.26
C PRO A 5 -1.87 4.84 -6.42
N GLN A 6 -2.20 5.95 -5.76
CA GLN A 6 -3.41 6.03 -4.91
C GLN A 6 -4.68 5.72 -5.71
N GLU A 7 -4.73 6.13 -6.97
CA GLU A 7 -5.81 5.79 -7.90
C GLU A 7 -6.00 4.28 -8.08
N TYR A 8 -4.91 3.49 -8.02
CA TYR A 8 -4.98 2.04 -8.05
C TYR A 8 -5.55 1.46 -6.75
N LEU A 9 -5.19 2.04 -5.61
CA LEU A 9 -5.66 1.56 -4.29
C LEU A 9 -7.14 1.82 -4.06
N PHE A 10 -7.74 2.81 -4.74
CA PHE A 10 -9.08 3.30 -4.44
C PHE A 10 -10.02 3.38 -5.65
N ASN A 11 -9.72 2.69 -6.76
CA ASN A 11 -10.61 2.71 -7.93
C ASN A 11 -11.99 2.06 -7.66
N ASP A 12 -12.06 1.15 -6.68
CA ASP A 12 -13.23 0.39 -6.25
C ASP A 12 -13.89 0.95 -4.98
N LEU A 13 -13.50 2.17 -4.58
CA LEU A 13 -13.92 2.78 -3.34
C LEU A 13 -15.37 3.27 -3.37
N ASP A 14 -16.15 2.88 -2.36
CA ASP A 14 -17.48 3.44 -2.11
C ASP A 14 -17.41 4.90 -1.65
N ARG A 15 -17.74 5.82 -2.56
CA ARG A 15 -17.67 7.27 -2.33
C ARG A 15 -18.67 7.76 -1.28
N GLU A 16 -19.84 7.13 -1.15
CA GLU A 16 -20.84 7.54 -0.17
C GLU A 16 -20.44 7.09 1.23
N ALA A 17 -19.89 5.88 1.36
CA ALA A 17 -19.30 5.42 2.62
C ALA A 17 -18.14 6.32 3.07
N VAL A 18 -17.30 6.80 2.14
CA VAL A 18 -16.22 7.76 2.45
C VAL A 18 -16.80 9.09 2.94
N LYS A 19 -17.80 9.64 2.24
CA LYS A 19 -18.43 10.90 2.67
C LYS A 19 -19.04 10.78 4.07
N SER A 20 -19.72 9.67 4.35
CA SER A 20 -20.29 9.38 5.66
C SER A 20 -19.20 9.31 6.74
N LEU A 21 -18.12 8.56 6.48
CA LEU A 21 -16.97 8.47 7.37
C LEU A 21 -16.34 9.85 7.62
N LEU A 22 -16.13 10.65 6.58
CA LEU A 22 -15.57 12.00 6.69
C LEU A 22 -16.46 12.92 7.50
N GLY A 23 -17.79 12.85 7.33
CA GLY A 23 -18.75 13.58 8.14
C GLY A 23 -18.57 13.29 9.62
N ASN A 24 -18.47 12.00 9.96
CA ASN A 24 -18.28 11.53 11.34
C ASN A 24 -16.91 11.93 11.92
N LEU A 25 -15.84 11.84 11.13
CA LEU A 25 -14.48 12.13 11.59
C LEU A 25 -14.08 13.61 11.49
N SER A 26 -14.91 14.46 10.88
CA SER A 26 -14.56 15.86 10.59
C SER A 26 -14.21 16.65 11.86
N LYS A 27 -14.95 16.42 12.96
CA LYS A 27 -14.80 17.12 14.24
C LYS A 27 -13.81 16.48 15.20
N GLU A 28 -13.36 15.26 14.89
CA GLU A 28 -12.51 14.46 15.77
C GLU A 28 -11.03 14.81 15.61
N ASP A 29 -10.19 14.40 16.57
CA ASP A 29 -8.75 14.58 16.50
C ASP A 29 -8.04 13.45 15.71
N ASP A 30 -6.72 13.58 15.57
CA ASP A 30 -5.89 12.60 14.87
C ASP A 30 -5.81 11.25 15.59
N GLU A 31 -5.84 11.24 16.93
CA GLU A 31 -5.76 10.03 17.73
C GLU A 31 -7.03 9.19 17.60
N PHE A 32 -8.20 9.84 17.63
CA PHE A 32 -9.49 9.23 17.34
C PHE A 32 -9.51 8.63 15.93
N CYS A 33 -9.06 9.38 14.93
CA CYS A 33 -8.99 8.88 13.55
C CYS A 33 -8.09 7.62 13.43
N LYS A 34 -6.95 7.60 14.13
CA LYS A 34 -6.05 6.43 14.20
C LYS A 34 -6.72 5.25 14.90
N ASN A 35 -7.40 5.46 16.03
CA ASN A 35 -8.13 4.39 16.73
C ASN A 35 -9.28 3.85 15.86
N LYS A 36 -9.99 4.74 15.14
CA LYS A 36 -11.04 4.33 14.22
C LYS A 36 -10.51 3.48 13.07
N ALA A 37 -9.32 3.80 12.55
CA ALA A 37 -8.67 2.99 11.53
C ALA A 37 -8.45 1.55 11.99
N GLU A 38 -8.00 1.35 13.23
CA GLU A 38 -7.80 0.03 13.83
C GLU A 38 -9.12 -0.74 13.98
N GLU A 39 -10.20 -0.08 14.41
CA GLU A 39 -11.53 -0.68 14.47
C GLU A 39 -12.02 -1.14 13.09
N LEU A 40 -11.91 -0.27 12.10
CA LEU A 40 -12.33 -0.57 10.72
C LEU A 40 -11.52 -1.72 10.13
N PHE A 41 -10.22 -1.77 10.42
CA PHE A 41 -9.39 -2.90 10.02
C PHE A 41 -9.85 -4.21 10.67
N LYS A 42 -10.17 -4.22 11.97
CA LYS A 42 -10.74 -5.41 12.66
C LYS A 42 -12.07 -5.84 12.05
N GLN A 43 -12.86 -4.91 11.54
CA GLN A 43 -14.11 -5.15 10.81
C GLN A 43 -13.89 -5.59 9.36
N LYS A 44 -12.63 -5.81 8.95
CA LYS A 44 -12.21 -6.12 7.57
C LYS A 44 -12.53 -5.02 6.55
N ASN A 45 -12.84 -3.81 7.01
CA ASN A 45 -13.05 -2.64 6.16
C ASN A 45 -11.72 -1.91 5.92
N ILE A 46 -10.86 -2.51 5.09
CA ILE A 46 -9.49 -2.06 4.85
C ILE A 46 -9.48 -0.67 4.19
N ASP A 47 -10.40 -0.39 3.27
CA ASP A 47 -10.45 0.90 2.56
C ASP A 47 -10.72 2.05 3.53
N MET A 48 -11.74 1.90 4.39
CA MET A 48 -12.05 2.92 5.39
C MET A 48 -10.96 3.03 6.46
N ALA A 49 -10.26 1.94 6.79
CA ALA A 49 -9.09 1.99 7.67
C ALA A 49 -7.97 2.85 7.06
N ILE A 50 -7.67 2.68 5.77
CA ILE A 50 -6.67 3.48 5.06
C ILE A 50 -7.09 4.96 5.01
N TYR A 51 -8.36 5.25 4.74
CA TYR A 51 -8.87 6.62 4.76
C TYR A 51 -8.76 7.27 6.15
N SER A 52 -9.14 6.54 7.19
CA SER A 52 -9.13 7.04 8.57
C SER A 52 -7.71 7.37 9.04
N ILE A 53 -6.72 6.52 8.74
CA ILE A 53 -5.32 6.81 9.10
C ILE A 53 -4.72 7.93 8.24
N ASN A 54 -5.12 8.06 6.98
CA ASN A 54 -4.75 9.21 6.15
C ASN A 54 -5.32 10.51 6.73
N LEU A 55 -6.55 10.49 7.23
CA LEU A 55 -7.16 11.66 7.85
C LEU A 55 -6.43 12.04 9.15
N ALA A 56 -6.00 11.07 9.96
CA ALA A 56 -5.14 11.32 11.12
C ALA A 56 -3.86 12.08 10.72
N PHE A 57 -3.23 11.66 9.61
CA PHE A 57 -2.08 12.36 9.05
C PHE A 57 -2.39 13.80 8.61
N VAL A 58 -3.52 14.04 7.94
CA VAL A 58 -3.94 15.38 7.51
C VAL A 58 -4.22 16.29 8.71
N LYS A 59 -4.86 15.76 9.76
CA LYS A 59 -5.19 16.50 10.99
C LYS A 59 -3.95 16.88 11.80
N ASN A 60 -2.95 16.00 11.84
CA ASN A 60 -1.71 16.27 12.56
C ASN A 60 -0.46 15.82 11.77
N PRO A 61 0.00 16.65 10.81
CA PRO A 61 1.14 16.31 9.97
C PRO A 61 2.46 16.14 10.76
N LYS A 62 2.57 16.75 11.94
CA LYS A 62 3.76 16.64 12.81
C LYS A 62 3.98 15.23 13.34
N ARG A 63 2.91 14.42 13.44
CA ARG A 63 2.94 13.01 13.88
C ARG A 63 3.02 12.02 12.72
N ILE A 64 3.44 12.44 11.52
CA ILE A 64 3.52 11.56 10.33
C ILE A 64 4.28 10.26 10.57
N GLN A 65 5.35 10.28 11.36
CA GLN A 65 6.14 9.08 11.64
C GLN A 65 5.38 8.05 12.48
N THR A 66 4.41 8.49 13.28
CA THR A 66 3.49 7.62 14.03
C THR A 66 2.50 6.94 13.10
N TYR A 67 1.98 7.64 12.08
CA TYR A 67 0.91 7.12 11.21
C TYR A 67 1.40 6.32 10.00
N ARG A 68 2.61 6.60 9.53
CA ARG A 68 3.21 5.90 8.37
C ARG A 68 3.25 4.38 8.52
N PRO A 69 3.66 3.80 9.66
CA PRO A 69 3.66 2.34 9.83
C PRO A 69 2.26 1.72 9.74
N TYR A 70 1.24 2.36 10.34
CA TYR A 70 -0.16 1.93 10.24
C TYR A 70 -0.65 1.93 8.80
N PHE A 71 -0.43 3.05 8.09
CA PHE A 71 -0.78 3.17 6.69
C PHE A 71 -0.15 2.06 5.83
N LYS A 72 1.14 1.76 6.05
CA LYS A 72 1.82 0.66 5.35
C LYS A 72 1.18 -0.69 5.64
N ALA A 73 0.86 -0.97 6.90
CA ALA A 73 0.25 -2.24 7.28
C ALA A 73 -1.10 -2.46 6.55
N TYR A 74 -1.94 -1.44 6.48
CA TYR A 74 -3.23 -1.55 5.78
C TYR A 74 -3.09 -1.65 4.27
N VAL A 75 -2.19 -0.86 3.67
CA VAL A 75 -1.97 -0.90 2.22
C VAL A 75 -1.39 -2.25 1.76
N VAL A 76 -0.50 -2.87 2.54
CA VAL A 76 -0.03 -4.24 2.27
C VAL A 76 -1.21 -5.21 2.15
N HIS A 77 -2.20 -5.12 3.04
CA HIS A 77 -3.40 -5.95 2.95
C HIS A 77 -4.25 -5.64 1.72
N LYS A 78 -4.50 -4.36 1.42
CA LYS A 78 -5.28 -3.97 0.23
C LYS A 78 -4.62 -4.49 -1.04
N ILE A 79 -3.31 -4.30 -1.19
CA ILE A 79 -2.57 -4.78 -2.36
C ILE A 79 -2.64 -6.30 -2.47
N ALA A 80 -2.33 -7.01 -1.38
CA ALA A 80 -2.35 -8.48 -1.39
C ALA A 80 -3.75 -9.05 -1.67
N SER A 81 -4.81 -8.33 -1.30
CA SER A 81 -6.20 -8.75 -1.59
C SER A 81 -6.64 -8.48 -3.03
N LYS A 82 -6.04 -7.49 -3.68
CA LYS A 82 -6.46 -6.99 -4.99
C LYS A 82 -5.61 -7.51 -6.13
N VAL A 83 -4.33 -7.78 -5.85
CA VAL A 83 -3.36 -8.12 -6.88
C VAL A 83 -2.54 -9.29 -6.38
N ASN A 84 -2.38 -10.29 -7.23
CA ASN A 84 -1.35 -11.31 -7.05
C ASN A 84 0.05 -10.75 -7.44
N ASN A 85 0.37 -9.52 -7.00
CA ASN A 85 1.61 -8.78 -7.32
C ASN A 85 2.51 -8.61 -6.08
N TRP A 86 3.49 -9.50 -5.92
CA TRP A 86 4.44 -9.47 -4.81
C TRP A 86 5.41 -8.29 -4.85
N TYR A 87 5.71 -7.75 -6.04
CA TYR A 87 6.48 -6.51 -6.15
C TYR A 87 5.68 -5.34 -5.57
N ALA A 88 4.39 -5.26 -5.89
CA ALA A 88 3.52 -4.23 -5.34
C ALA A 88 3.39 -4.35 -3.81
N VAL A 89 3.29 -5.57 -3.26
CA VAL A 89 3.28 -5.81 -1.80
C VAL A 89 4.55 -5.27 -1.13
N LEU A 90 5.72 -5.42 -1.75
CA LEU A 90 6.98 -4.84 -1.26
C LEU A 90 7.14 -3.33 -1.57
N GLY A 91 6.19 -2.73 -2.29
CA GLY A 91 6.27 -1.33 -2.73
C GLY A 91 7.34 -1.09 -3.79
N ILE A 92 7.62 -2.09 -4.62
CA ILE A 92 8.56 -2.05 -5.73
C ILE A 92 7.78 -1.72 -7.02
N LYS A 93 8.16 -0.62 -7.67
CA LYS A 93 7.59 -0.21 -8.97
C LYS A 93 8.37 -0.76 -10.15
N ASP A 94 9.69 -0.77 -10.02
CA ASP A 94 10.58 -1.29 -11.04
C ASP A 94 10.80 -2.79 -10.80
N VAL A 95 10.03 -3.60 -11.52
CA VAL A 95 10.12 -5.06 -11.48
C VAL A 95 11.41 -5.60 -12.11
N THR A 96 12.12 -4.76 -12.87
CA THR A 96 13.43 -5.11 -13.46
C THR A 96 14.57 -4.99 -12.46
N GLY A 97 14.29 -4.45 -11.26
CA GLY A 97 15.27 -4.27 -10.19
C GLY A 97 15.97 -5.58 -9.77
N GLY A 98 17.24 -5.44 -9.40
CA GLY A 98 18.06 -6.55 -8.93
C GLY A 98 17.62 -7.08 -7.56
N ILE A 99 18.12 -8.25 -7.19
CA ILE A 99 17.82 -8.87 -5.88
C ILE A 99 18.18 -7.95 -4.69
N ASP A 100 19.22 -7.12 -4.82
CA ASP A 100 19.64 -6.19 -3.78
C ASP A 100 18.61 -5.08 -3.53
N ASP A 101 17.96 -4.57 -4.59
CA ASP A 101 16.88 -3.59 -4.46
C ASP A 101 15.66 -4.21 -3.78
N ILE A 102 15.30 -5.44 -4.16
CA ILE A 102 14.21 -6.19 -3.53
C ILE A 102 14.50 -6.39 -2.04
N LYS A 103 15.71 -6.85 -1.70
CA LYS A 103 16.14 -7.08 -0.32
C LYS A 103 16.11 -5.80 0.50
N LYS A 104 16.56 -4.68 -0.08
CA LYS A 104 16.53 -3.36 0.55
C LYS A 104 15.09 -2.92 0.86
N GLN A 105 14.15 -3.10 -0.08
CA GLN A 105 12.75 -2.77 0.15
C GLN A 105 12.11 -3.66 1.21
N TYR A 106 12.33 -4.98 1.12
CA TYR A 106 11.88 -5.94 2.13
C TYR A 106 12.35 -5.55 3.53
N ASN A 107 13.65 -5.33 3.72
CA ASN A 107 14.20 -4.98 5.04
C ASN A 107 13.59 -3.70 5.61
N ARG A 108 13.44 -2.67 4.76
CA ARG A 108 12.83 -1.39 5.15
C ARG A 108 11.36 -1.55 5.56
N LEU A 109 10.60 -2.33 4.80
CA LEU A 109 9.18 -2.55 5.07
C LEU A 109 8.97 -3.44 6.29
N ALA A 110 9.67 -4.58 6.36
CA ALA A 110 9.62 -5.49 7.49
C ALA A 110 10.04 -4.81 8.80
N SER A 111 11.08 -3.99 8.78
CA SER A 111 11.49 -3.21 9.96
C SER A 111 10.40 -2.26 10.42
N ALA A 112 9.76 -1.53 9.50
CA ALA A 112 8.67 -0.60 9.84
C ALA A 112 7.43 -1.33 10.39
N LEU A 113 7.15 -2.55 9.93
CA LEU A 113 6.02 -3.34 10.42
C LEU A 113 6.30 -3.96 11.79
N ARG A 114 7.53 -4.44 12.06
CA ARG A 114 7.89 -5.01 13.37
C ARG A 114 7.79 -4.02 14.52
N SER A 115 8.04 -2.73 14.26
CA SER A 115 7.91 -1.66 15.26
C SER A 115 6.52 -1.00 15.26
N CYS A 116 5.59 -1.47 14.42
CA CYS A 116 4.26 -0.88 14.30
C CYS A 116 3.31 -1.44 15.37
N PRO A 117 2.71 -0.60 16.23
CA PRO A 117 1.75 -1.04 17.24
C PRO A 117 0.33 -1.33 16.69
N SER A 118 0.15 -1.32 15.37
CA SER A 118 -1.13 -1.65 14.72
C SER A 118 -1.49 -3.12 14.90
N VAL A 119 -2.79 -3.44 15.06
CA VAL A 119 -3.29 -4.82 15.00
C VAL A 119 -3.09 -5.48 13.63
N ALA A 120 -2.85 -4.69 12.58
CA ALA A 120 -2.56 -5.20 11.24
C ALA A 120 -1.08 -5.54 11.03
N SER A 121 -0.19 -5.17 11.97
CA SER A 121 1.26 -5.22 11.73
C SER A 121 1.78 -6.63 11.51
N GLU A 122 1.35 -7.58 12.34
CA GLU A 122 1.80 -8.98 12.27
C GLU A 122 1.33 -9.67 10.98
N SER A 123 0.05 -9.53 10.64
CA SER A 123 -0.50 -10.12 9.42
C SER A 123 0.08 -9.48 8.15
N ALA A 124 0.34 -8.16 8.18
CA ALA A 124 1.05 -7.49 7.09
C ALA A 124 2.48 -8.02 6.94
N LEU A 125 3.19 -8.25 8.07
CA LEU A 125 4.54 -8.80 8.04
C LEU A 125 4.56 -10.21 7.44
N ARG A 126 3.54 -11.03 7.71
CA ARG A 126 3.40 -12.36 7.08
C ARG A 126 3.29 -12.24 5.56
N LEU A 127 2.45 -11.34 5.04
CA LEU A 127 2.32 -11.09 3.60
C LEU A 127 3.64 -10.62 2.97
N VAL A 128 4.36 -9.72 3.66
CA VAL A 128 5.69 -9.24 3.22
C VAL A 128 6.73 -10.37 3.20
N ASN A 129 6.69 -11.28 4.17
CA ASN A 129 7.58 -12.45 4.19
C ASN A 129 7.27 -13.43 3.06
N VAL A 130 5.99 -13.63 2.71
CA VAL A 130 5.58 -14.45 1.56
C VAL A 130 6.11 -13.83 0.27
N ALA A 131 5.91 -12.53 0.08
CA ALA A 131 6.43 -11.81 -1.09
C ALA A 131 7.96 -11.95 -1.21
N TRP A 132 8.68 -11.80 -0.09
CA TRP A 132 10.13 -12.00 -0.06
C TRP A 132 10.54 -13.44 -0.36
N ALA A 133 9.84 -14.44 0.17
CA ALA A 133 10.16 -15.85 -0.07
C ALA A 133 10.10 -16.22 -1.56
N VAL A 134 9.15 -15.64 -2.30
CA VAL A 134 9.03 -15.80 -3.76
C VAL A 134 10.11 -15.01 -4.49
N LEU A 135 10.23 -13.72 -4.22
CA LEU A 135 11.07 -12.81 -5.01
C LEU A 135 12.57 -12.94 -4.71
N SER A 136 12.94 -13.50 -3.56
CA SER A 136 14.34 -13.65 -3.16
C SER A 136 15.08 -14.80 -3.84
N GLN A 137 14.33 -15.79 -4.33
CA GLN A 137 14.90 -16.99 -4.94
C GLN A 137 14.84 -16.87 -6.46
N PRO A 138 15.98 -16.94 -7.19
CA PRO A 138 15.99 -16.71 -8.64
C PRO A 138 14.97 -17.57 -9.42
N LYS A 139 14.91 -18.88 -9.11
CA LYS A 139 13.99 -19.81 -9.78
C LYS A 139 12.51 -19.52 -9.50
N LEU A 140 12.17 -19.17 -8.25
CA LEU A 140 10.79 -18.86 -7.88
C LEU A 140 10.36 -17.51 -8.45
N ARG A 141 11.27 -16.52 -8.42
CA ARG A 141 11.07 -15.22 -9.03
C ARG A 141 10.83 -15.36 -10.53
N GLU A 142 11.65 -16.13 -11.25
CA GLU A 142 11.48 -16.35 -12.69
C GLU A 142 10.14 -17.01 -13.02
N ALA A 143 9.77 -18.07 -12.30
CA ALA A 143 8.48 -18.73 -12.48
C ALA A 143 7.31 -17.78 -12.19
N TYR A 144 7.45 -16.96 -11.15
CA TYR A 144 6.46 -15.95 -10.77
C TYR A 144 6.34 -14.83 -11.81
N ASP A 145 7.47 -14.31 -12.29
CA ASP A 145 7.54 -13.28 -13.32
C ASP A 145 6.88 -13.77 -14.61
N ASN A 146 7.16 -15.01 -15.02
CA ASN A 146 6.50 -15.65 -16.17
C ASN A 146 4.98 -15.74 -16.02
N HIS A 147 4.47 -16.04 -14.82
CA HIS A 147 3.02 -16.04 -14.58
C HIS A 147 2.46 -14.62 -14.55
N LEU A 148 3.16 -13.68 -13.91
CA LEU A 148 2.73 -12.31 -13.74
C LEU A 148 2.63 -11.56 -15.08
N PHE A 149 3.63 -11.68 -15.94
CA PHE A 149 3.64 -11.03 -17.26
C PHE A 149 2.59 -11.57 -18.23
N ASN A 150 2.05 -12.75 -17.95
CA ASN A 150 0.96 -13.36 -18.70
C ASN A 150 -0.43 -13.03 -18.12
N SER A 151 -0.53 -12.26 -17.03
CA SER A 151 -1.80 -11.90 -16.41
C SER A 151 -2.31 -10.52 -16.84
N SER A 152 -3.62 -10.41 -17.09
CA SER A 152 -4.28 -9.13 -17.42
C SER A 152 -4.22 -8.11 -16.29
N GLU A 153 -4.24 -8.57 -15.04
CA GLU A 153 -4.12 -7.73 -13.83
C GLU A 153 -2.76 -7.01 -13.74
N PHE A 154 -1.68 -7.64 -14.19
CA PHE A 154 -0.37 -7.00 -14.23
C PHE A 154 -0.31 -5.88 -15.28
N LEU A 155 -0.89 -6.11 -16.46
CA LEU A 155 -0.97 -5.08 -17.51
C LEU A 155 -1.78 -3.86 -17.06
N GLU A 156 -2.85 -4.06 -16.29
CA GLU A 156 -3.61 -2.95 -15.68
C GLU A 156 -2.75 -2.19 -14.65
N TYR A 157 -2.04 -2.90 -13.76
CA TYR A 157 -1.13 -2.31 -12.79
C TYR A 157 -0.01 -1.49 -13.44
N VAL A 158 0.64 -2.03 -14.48
CA VAL A 158 1.70 -1.32 -15.22
C VAL A 158 1.13 -0.11 -15.97
N SER A 159 -0.05 -0.25 -16.59
CA SER A 159 -0.70 0.87 -17.29
C SER A 159 -1.03 2.03 -16.35
N LEU A 160 -1.58 1.74 -15.16
CA LEU A 160 -1.92 2.73 -14.13
C LEU A 160 -0.70 3.30 -13.41
N SER A 161 0.44 2.61 -13.43
CA SER A 161 1.70 3.11 -12.86
C SER A 161 2.59 3.85 -13.87
N SER A 162 2.45 3.59 -15.17
CA SER A 162 3.20 4.22 -16.26
C SER A 162 2.63 5.57 -16.71
N SER A 163 1.32 5.80 -16.54
CA SER A 163 0.68 7.12 -16.76
C SER A 163 1.25 8.26 -15.91
N TYR A 164 2.04 7.94 -14.88
CA TYR A 164 2.80 8.90 -14.07
C TYR A 164 4.15 9.34 -14.68
N SER A 165 4.63 8.68 -15.74
CA SER A 165 5.95 8.93 -16.33
C SER A 165 5.93 9.83 -17.57
N LYS A 166 4.79 10.44 -17.95
CA LYS A 166 4.82 11.51 -18.96
C LYS A 166 5.49 12.75 -18.35
N PRO A 167 6.64 13.21 -18.87
CA PRO A 167 7.12 14.53 -18.53
C PRO A 167 6.08 15.54 -19.01
N ALA A 168 5.86 16.59 -18.22
CA ALA A 168 5.21 17.80 -18.68
C ALA A 168 6.07 18.43 -19.79
N ALA A 169 5.94 17.95 -21.02
CA ALA A 169 6.55 18.54 -22.19
C ALA A 169 5.59 19.60 -22.76
N GLN A 170 5.95 20.85 -22.48
CA GLN A 170 5.73 22.05 -23.29
C GLN A 170 4.28 22.47 -23.56
N ARG A 171 3.76 23.32 -22.66
CA ARG A 171 2.87 24.41 -23.07
C ARG A 171 3.74 25.51 -23.68
N ASN A 172 3.88 25.48 -25.00
CA ASN A 172 4.18 26.65 -25.81
C ASN A 172 3.17 26.67 -26.95
N ALA A 173 2.15 27.51 -26.80
CA ALA A 173 1.44 28.23 -27.86
C ALA A 173 0.68 29.38 -27.19
#